data_AF-A0ABD1G906-F1
#
_entry.id   AF-A0ABD1G906-F1
#
_cell.length_a   1.000
_cell.length_b   1.000
_cell.length_c   1.000
_cell.angle_alpha   90.00
_cell.angle_beta   90.00
_cell.angle_gamma   90.00
#
_symmetry.space_group_name_H-M   'P 1'
#
loop_
_entity.id
_entity.type
_entity.pdbx_description
1 polymer ?
#
loop_
_entity_poly.entity_id
_entity_poly.type
_entity_poly.pdbx_seq_one_letter_code
_entity_poly.pdbx_strand_id
1 'polypeptide(L)'
;MSEGHNFERWFEFALSKKAEIIHLSGYHDIDYEGLFHRFPNTNNGFECLQDLYLSDSRMTDQDFQFLLSNCIALESLKFAFPLKLENASIVGHSKLKHLDFSYSRLDSNVIRDAISLVSLALYSLSDGCSVQLSNILKLTTGMPSCMRNQLQIIPSPYFLCNFFHLVRLVEACTLLDKLMIEFPYMLASDNEDMLETYVGRRCELSPKYLEISSYSGATSQLVFTLYLIDNARSLKKATGGS
;
A
#
# COMPACT_ATOMS: atom_id res chain seq x y z
N MET A 1 15.48 33.81 -2.72
CA MET A 1 14.48 33.10 -3.53
C MET A 1 15.20 31.92 -4.13
N SER A 2 15.17 30.77 -3.46
CA SER A 2 15.72 29.53 -4.00
C SER A 2 14.91 29.13 -5.22
N GLU A 3 15.57 28.68 -6.28
CA GLU A 3 14.96 28.03 -7.43
C GLU A 3 14.35 26.70 -6.98
N GLY A 4 13.27 26.77 -6.22
CA GLY A 4 12.51 25.60 -5.77
C GLY A 4 12.19 24.74 -6.97
N HIS A 5 12.71 23.52 -6.95
CA HIS A 5 12.57 22.50 -7.99
C HIS A 5 11.12 22.46 -8.49
N ASN A 6 10.90 22.96 -9.71
CA ASN A 6 9.55 23.07 -10.26
C ASN A 6 9.12 21.71 -10.84
N PHE A 7 8.84 20.75 -9.95
CA PHE A 7 8.37 19.40 -10.30
C PHE A 7 7.11 19.45 -11.18
N GLU A 8 6.26 20.45 -10.96
CA GLU A 8 5.06 20.69 -11.77
C GLU A 8 5.40 20.93 -13.24
N ARG A 9 6.42 21.75 -13.54
CA ARG A 9 6.89 21.95 -14.93
C ARG A 9 7.45 20.68 -15.56
N TRP A 10 8.20 19.88 -14.81
CA TRP A 10 8.71 18.61 -15.32
C TRP A 10 7.58 17.60 -15.57
N PHE A 11 6.59 17.58 -14.69
CA PHE A 11 5.39 16.78 -14.84
C PHE A 11 4.57 17.21 -16.07
N GLU A 12 4.29 18.51 -16.21
CA GLU A 12 3.63 19.10 -17.39
C GLU A 12 4.40 18.81 -18.68
N PHE A 13 5.72 18.94 -18.65
CA PHE A 13 6.57 18.64 -19.80
C PHE A 13 6.44 17.15 -20.18
N ALA A 14 6.53 16.24 -19.21
CA ALA A 14 6.39 14.81 -19.46
C ALA A 14 5.01 14.45 -20.04
N LEU A 15 3.94 15.02 -19.50
CA LEU A 15 2.59 14.88 -20.04
C LEU A 15 2.47 15.44 -21.47
N SER A 16 3.08 16.60 -21.75
CA SER A 16 3.09 17.17 -23.12
C SER A 16 3.79 16.25 -24.14
N LYS A 17 4.71 15.41 -23.66
CA LYS A 17 5.40 14.39 -24.46
C LYS A 17 4.69 13.04 -24.46
N LYS A 18 3.53 12.94 -23.81
CA LYS A 18 2.75 11.70 -23.65
C LYS A 18 3.60 10.59 -23.03
N ALA A 19 4.40 10.95 -22.02
CA ALA A 19 5.22 9.98 -21.32
C ALA A 19 4.35 8.90 -20.67
N GLU A 20 4.71 7.64 -20.90
CA GLU A 20 4.02 6.49 -20.30
C GLU A 20 4.46 6.25 -18.85
N ILE A 21 5.65 6.73 -18.49
CA ILE A 21 6.28 6.54 -17.18
C ILE A 21 6.73 7.90 -16.66
N ILE A 22 6.28 8.26 -15.46
CA ILE A 22 6.71 9.48 -14.77
C ILE A 22 7.08 9.13 -13.34
N HIS A 23 8.37 9.22 -13.04
CA HIS A 23 8.91 9.02 -11.70
C HIS A 23 9.54 10.33 -11.25
N LEU A 24 8.93 10.97 -10.27
CA LEU A 24 9.40 12.22 -9.69
C LEU A 24 9.68 12.00 -8.21
N SER A 25 10.95 12.08 -7.84
CA SER A 25 11.39 11.96 -6.47
C SER A 25 11.96 13.27 -5.95
N GLY A 26 11.35 13.80 -4.90
CA GLY A 26 11.85 14.88 -4.08
C GLY A 26 12.76 14.40 -2.94
N TYR A 27 13.70 15.24 -2.53
CA TYR A 27 14.47 15.03 -1.30
C TYR A 27 13.67 15.58 -0.12
N HIS A 28 13.38 14.73 0.87
CA HIS A 28 12.77 15.16 2.12
C HIS A 28 13.77 15.97 2.92
N ASP A 29 13.55 17.28 3.00
CA ASP A 29 14.12 18.10 4.06
C ASP A 29 12.96 18.58 4.96
N ILE A 30 13.17 18.52 6.27
CA ILE A 30 12.11 18.62 7.30
C ILE A 30 11.43 20.01 7.26
N ASP A 31 12.11 20.98 6.66
CA ASP A 31 11.68 22.37 6.49
C ASP A 31 11.11 22.69 5.10
N TYR A 32 11.06 21.72 4.18
CA TYR A 32 10.58 21.98 2.82
C TYR A 32 9.06 21.82 2.70
N GLU A 33 8.42 22.91 2.26
CA GLU A 33 7.06 22.87 1.79
C GLU A 33 6.96 21.93 0.58
N GLY A 34 6.39 20.73 0.79
CA GLY A 34 6.38 19.61 -0.16
C GLY A 34 6.24 19.98 -1.65
N LEU A 35 6.96 19.24 -2.48
CA LEU A 35 7.47 19.68 -3.79
C LEU A 35 6.44 19.68 -4.93
N PHE A 36 5.25 19.12 -4.70
CA PHE A 36 4.17 19.06 -5.68
C PHE A 36 2.90 19.64 -5.07
N HIS A 37 2.46 20.81 -5.52
CA HIS A 37 1.31 21.51 -4.95
C HIS A 37 0.03 21.29 -5.73
N ARG A 38 0.11 21.07 -7.05
CA ARG A 38 -1.09 20.88 -7.87
C ARG A 38 -0.83 20.07 -9.14
N PHE A 39 -1.77 19.20 -9.48
CA PHE A 39 -1.81 18.61 -10.82
C PHE A 39 -2.17 19.68 -11.86
N PRO A 40 -1.53 19.64 -13.05
CA PRO A 40 -1.87 20.54 -14.12
C PRO A 40 -3.33 20.34 -14.54
N ASN A 41 -4.03 21.45 -14.74
CA ASN A 41 -5.45 21.45 -15.09
C ASN A 41 -5.69 21.12 -16.58
N THR A 42 -4.72 20.49 -17.23
CA THR A 42 -4.74 20.15 -18.66
C THR A 42 -4.89 18.63 -18.81
N ASN A 43 -5.95 18.20 -19.48
CA ASN A 43 -6.22 16.77 -19.70
C ASN A 43 -5.31 16.12 -20.77
N ASN A 44 -4.25 16.78 -21.21
CA ASN A 44 -3.41 16.27 -22.29
C ASN A 44 -2.29 15.38 -21.74
N GLY A 45 -2.21 14.14 -22.21
CA GLY A 45 -1.10 13.22 -21.95
C GLY A 45 -1.34 12.26 -20.80
N PHE A 46 -2.33 12.51 -19.94
CA PHE A 46 -2.73 11.60 -18.86
C PHE A 46 -3.25 10.26 -19.39
N GLU A 47 -3.86 10.24 -20.58
CA GLU A 47 -4.39 9.04 -21.20
C GLU A 47 -3.31 8.01 -21.57
N CYS A 48 -2.05 8.45 -21.69
CA CYS A 48 -0.90 7.60 -22.01
C CYS A 48 -0.16 7.11 -20.76
N LEU A 49 -0.40 7.70 -19.59
CA LEU A 49 0.35 7.42 -18.38
C LEU A 49 -0.01 6.02 -17.83
N GLN A 50 1.00 5.17 -17.72
CA GLN A 50 0.91 3.78 -17.26
C GLN A 50 1.55 3.58 -15.89
N ASP A 51 2.65 4.28 -15.59
CA ASP A 51 3.35 4.17 -14.31
C ASP A 51 3.67 5.56 -13.74
N LEU A 52 3.17 5.82 -12.54
CA LEU A 52 3.35 7.07 -11.82
C LEU A 52 3.95 6.82 -10.45
N TYR A 53 5.12 7.40 -10.20
CA TYR A 53 5.73 7.47 -8.87
C TYR A 53 5.95 8.93 -8.48
N LEU A 54 5.40 9.31 -7.32
CA LEU A 54 5.57 10.64 -6.74
C LEU A 54 6.06 10.50 -5.29
N SER A 55 7.22 11.06 -4.96
CA SER A 55 7.65 11.23 -3.57
C SER A 55 7.48 12.68 -3.10
N ASP A 56 7.25 12.85 -1.80
CA ASP A 56 7.14 14.15 -1.12
C ASP A 56 6.09 15.08 -1.78
N SER A 57 4.90 14.54 -1.98
CA SER A 57 3.78 15.27 -2.59
C SER A 57 2.82 15.80 -1.53
N ARG A 58 2.29 17.00 -1.74
CA ARG A 58 1.12 17.51 -0.97
C ARG A 58 -0.19 17.02 -1.56
N MET A 59 -0.16 15.83 -2.15
CA MET A 59 -1.28 15.22 -2.83
C MET A 59 -2.45 15.04 -1.88
N THR A 60 -3.63 15.49 -2.32
CA THR A 60 -4.88 15.38 -1.57
C THR A 60 -5.74 14.22 -2.08
N ASP A 61 -6.80 13.89 -1.34
CA ASP A 61 -7.81 12.92 -1.76
C ASP A 61 -8.43 13.30 -3.12
N GLN A 62 -8.62 14.59 -3.38
CA GLN A 62 -9.17 15.09 -4.65
C GLN A 62 -8.22 14.85 -5.82
N ASP A 63 -6.93 15.08 -5.61
CA ASP A 63 -5.90 14.82 -6.60
C ASP A 63 -5.80 13.32 -6.93
N PHE A 64 -5.94 12.47 -5.92
CA PHE A 64 -5.99 11.03 -6.08
C PHE A 64 -7.17 10.60 -6.97
N GLN A 65 -8.38 11.10 -6.70
CA GLN A 65 -9.54 10.82 -7.55
C GLN A 65 -9.38 11.38 -8.97
N PHE A 66 -8.74 12.55 -9.11
CA PHE A 66 -8.46 13.14 -10.41
C PHE A 66 -7.54 12.22 -11.23
N LEU A 67 -6.46 11.70 -10.65
CA LEU A 67 -5.56 10.78 -11.33
C LEU A 67 -6.26 9.51 -11.78
N LEU A 68 -7.05 8.88 -10.90
CA LEU A 68 -7.78 7.66 -11.26
C LEU A 68 -8.82 7.90 -12.37
N SER A 69 -9.42 9.09 -12.42
CA SER A 69 -10.44 9.43 -13.42
C SER A 69 -9.85 9.79 -14.78
N ASN A 70 -8.65 10.37 -14.83
CA ASN A 70 -8.04 10.87 -16.07
C ASN A 70 -6.94 9.94 -16.62
N CYS A 71 -6.29 9.13 -15.78
CA CYS A 71 -5.24 8.20 -16.20
C CYS A 71 -5.81 6.82 -16.53
N ILE A 72 -6.58 6.73 -17.62
CA ILE A 72 -7.29 5.50 -18.02
C ILE A 72 -6.37 4.32 -18.37
N ALA A 73 -5.08 4.56 -18.61
CA ALA A 73 -4.06 3.56 -18.89
C ALA A 73 -3.23 3.19 -17.66
N LEU A 74 -3.46 3.81 -16.51
CA LEU A 74 -2.60 3.68 -15.33
C LEU A 74 -2.63 2.25 -14.77
N GLU A 75 -1.47 1.61 -14.75
CA GLU A 75 -1.26 0.27 -14.24
C GLU A 75 -0.50 0.27 -12.91
N SER A 76 0.34 1.28 -12.65
CA SER A 76 1.14 1.40 -11.44
C SER A 76 1.05 2.81 -10.87
N LEU A 77 0.72 2.92 -9.58
CA LEU A 77 0.62 4.17 -8.85
C LEU A 77 1.31 4.03 -7.51
N LYS A 78 2.35 4.82 -7.29
CA LYS A 78 3.17 4.74 -6.10
C LYS A 78 3.39 6.12 -5.49
N PHE A 79 3.16 6.21 -4.20
CA PHE A 79 3.42 7.41 -3.42
C PHE A 79 4.43 7.11 -2.34
N ALA A 80 5.34 8.05 -2.12
CA ALA A 80 6.17 8.07 -0.93
C ALA A 80 5.90 9.38 -0.18
N PHE A 81 5.46 9.28 1.07
CA PHE A 81 5.16 10.43 1.95
C PHE A 81 4.13 11.43 1.40
N PRO A 82 2.92 10.99 0.99
CA PRO A 82 1.85 11.92 0.68
C PRO A 82 1.36 12.61 1.96
N LEU A 83 1.66 13.90 2.12
CA LEU A 83 1.43 14.63 3.38
C LEU A 83 -0.04 14.96 3.67
N LYS A 84 -0.90 14.94 2.64
CA LYS A 84 -2.31 15.37 2.71
C LYS A 84 -3.31 14.34 2.18
N LEU A 85 -2.82 13.14 1.86
CA LEU A 85 -3.68 12.05 1.43
C LEU A 85 -4.11 11.30 2.69
N GLU A 86 -5.37 11.47 3.06
CA GLU A 86 -5.95 10.90 4.27
C GLU A 86 -6.93 9.77 3.91
N ASN A 87 -7.69 9.94 2.83
CA ASN A 87 -8.72 9.01 2.40
C ASN A 87 -8.51 8.56 0.95
N ALA A 88 -7.91 7.39 0.80
CA ALA A 88 -7.76 6.76 -0.51
C ALA A 88 -9.00 5.90 -0.83
N SER A 89 -9.69 6.22 -1.92
CA SER A 89 -10.86 5.46 -2.39
C SER A 89 -10.67 5.01 -3.83
N ILE A 90 -10.72 3.71 -4.09
CA ILE A 90 -10.76 3.13 -5.42
C ILE A 90 -12.04 2.33 -5.53
N VAL A 91 -12.98 2.82 -6.32
CA VAL A 91 -14.27 2.16 -6.53
C VAL A 91 -14.48 1.94 -8.02
N GLY A 92 -14.70 0.69 -8.41
CA GLY A 92 -15.03 0.30 -9.78
C GLY A 92 -13.83 -0.13 -10.62
N HIS A 93 -14.06 -0.20 -11.93
CA HIS A 93 -13.10 -0.77 -12.87
C HIS A 93 -11.93 0.18 -13.15
N SER A 94 -10.78 -0.14 -12.57
CA SER A 94 -9.49 0.47 -12.90
C SER A 94 -8.57 -0.53 -13.62
N LYS A 95 -7.65 -0.05 -14.44
CA LYS A 95 -6.53 -0.84 -14.98
C LYS A 95 -5.38 -0.98 -13.99
N LEU A 96 -5.47 -0.31 -12.84
CA LEU A 96 -4.44 -0.30 -11.81
C LEU A 96 -4.16 -1.73 -11.32
N LYS A 97 -2.90 -2.13 -11.45
CA LYS A 97 -2.35 -3.42 -11.01
C LYS A 97 -1.52 -3.27 -9.75
N HIS A 98 -0.80 -2.17 -9.61
CA HIS A 98 0.10 -1.92 -8.50
C HIS A 98 -0.26 -0.60 -7.82
N LEU A 99 -0.52 -0.66 -6.52
CA LEU A 99 -0.80 0.51 -5.71
C LEU A 99 0.10 0.48 -4.48
N ASP A 100 0.79 1.59 -4.24
CA ASP A 100 1.73 1.72 -3.13
C ASP A 100 1.51 3.04 -2.42
N PHE A 101 1.15 2.95 -1.13
CA PHE A 101 1.00 4.07 -0.22
C PHE A 101 2.13 4.11 0.82
N SER A 102 3.35 3.83 0.39
CA SER A 102 4.55 3.89 1.23
C SER A 102 4.66 5.23 1.96
N TYR A 103 4.92 5.15 3.25
CA TYR A 103 5.07 6.31 4.15
C TYR A 103 3.88 7.28 4.18
N SER A 104 2.68 6.84 3.78
CA SER A 104 1.45 7.62 3.92
C SER A 104 0.89 7.56 5.34
N ARG A 105 0.04 8.54 5.70
CA ARG A 105 -0.77 8.53 6.92
C ARG A 105 -2.24 8.52 6.52
N LEU A 106 -2.72 7.35 6.12
CA LEU A 106 -4.11 7.18 5.72
C LEU A 106 -5.00 6.91 6.94
N ASP A 107 -6.08 7.67 7.04
CA ASP A 107 -7.15 7.45 8.00
C ASP A 107 -8.23 6.53 7.44
N SER A 108 -8.37 6.46 6.12
CA SER A 108 -9.28 5.53 5.48
C SER A 108 -8.74 5.05 4.14
N ASN A 109 -8.93 3.77 3.87
CA ASN A 109 -8.60 3.17 2.59
C ASN A 109 -9.74 2.24 2.13
N VAL A 110 -10.48 2.67 1.12
CA VAL A 110 -11.62 1.93 0.57
C VAL A 110 -11.28 1.48 -0.83
N ILE A 111 -11.04 0.18 -1.02
CA ILE A 111 -10.78 -0.42 -2.34
C ILE A 111 -11.87 -1.44 -2.63
N ARG A 112 -12.75 -1.10 -3.57
CA ARG A 112 -13.89 -1.92 -3.97
C ARG A 112 -13.91 -2.14 -5.48
N ASP A 113 -14.18 -3.36 -5.90
CA ASP A 113 -14.31 -3.74 -7.32
C ASP A 113 -13.05 -3.45 -8.16
N ALA A 114 -11.89 -3.28 -7.50
CA ALA A 114 -10.59 -3.04 -8.12
C ALA A 114 -10.00 -4.35 -8.67
N ILE A 115 -10.73 -4.99 -9.58
CA ILE A 115 -10.45 -6.36 -10.05
C ILE A 115 -9.10 -6.53 -10.73
N SER A 116 -8.45 -5.45 -11.18
CA SER A 116 -7.14 -5.51 -11.83
C SER A 116 -5.98 -5.48 -10.85
N LEU A 117 -6.22 -5.17 -9.57
CA LEU A 117 -5.19 -4.95 -8.57
C LEU A 117 -4.52 -6.28 -8.19
N VAL A 118 -3.19 -6.33 -8.35
CA VAL A 118 -2.31 -7.49 -8.09
C VAL A 118 -1.42 -7.25 -6.87
N SER A 119 -1.01 -5.99 -6.67
CA SER A 119 -0.11 -5.58 -5.60
C SER A 119 -0.68 -4.39 -4.86
N LEU A 120 -0.72 -4.51 -3.53
CA LEU A 120 -1.07 -3.43 -2.64
C LEU A 120 0.02 -3.31 -1.55
N ALA A 121 0.62 -2.14 -1.44
CA ALA A 121 1.51 -1.80 -0.36
C ALA A 121 0.88 -0.69 0.50
N LEU A 122 0.72 -0.98 1.79
CA LEU A 122 0.16 -0.05 2.77
C LEU A 122 1.19 0.18 3.87
N TYR A 123 1.43 1.45 4.17
CA TYR A 123 2.30 1.89 5.25
C TYR A 123 1.48 2.64 6.29
N SER A 124 1.76 2.43 7.57
CA SER A 124 1.17 3.17 8.70
C SER A 124 -0.36 3.24 8.69
N LEU A 125 -1.02 2.15 9.07
CA LEU A 125 -2.43 2.21 9.49
C LEU A 125 -2.49 2.95 10.84
N SER A 126 -3.03 4.17 10.86
CA SER A 126 -3.27 4.93 12.09
C SER A 126 -4.29 4.23 12.98
N ASP A 127 -4.32 4.56 14.28
CA ASP A 127 -5.38 4.12 15.17
C ASP A 127 -6.73 4.68 14.69
N GLY A 128 -7.64 3.78 14.30
CA GLY A 128 -8.92 4.14 13.67
C GLY A 128 -8.92 4.02 12.16
N CYS A 129 -7.79 3.68 11.52
CA CYS A 129 -7.72 3.49 10.08
C CYS A 129 -8.70 2.40 9.61
N SER A 130 -9.66 2.78 8.77
CA SER A 130 -10.62 1.82 8.21
C SER A 130 -10.15 1.37 6.84
N VAL A 131 -9.70 0.12 6.74
CA VAL A 131 -9.39 -0.51 5.44
C VAL A 131 -10.54 -1.40 5.03
N GLN A 132 -11.15 -1.10 3.89
CA GLN A 132 -12.25 -1.87 3.32
C GLN A 132 -11.84 -2.40 1.96
N LEU A 133 -11.56 -3.71 1.89
CA LEU A 133 -11.29 -4.42 0.65
C LEU A 133 -12.50 -5.28 0.29
N SER A 134 -13.09 -5.09 -0.89
CA SER A 134 -14.18 -5.95 -1.37
C SER A 134 -14.12 -6.20 -2.88
N ASN A 135 -14.37 -7.44 -3.29
CA ASN A 135 -14.49 -7.83 -4.71
C ASN A 135 -13.26 -7.50 -5.59
N ILE A 136 -12.05 -7.75 -5.08
CA ILE A 136 -10.78 -7.57 -5.80
C ILE A 136 -10.49 -8.88 -6.57
N LEU A 137 -11.09 -9.02 -7.76
CA LEU A 137 -11.27 -10.29 -8.48
C LEU A 137 -10.07 -10.85 -9.27
N LYS A 138 -8.82 -10.47 -8.98
CA LYS A 138 -7.62 -11.10 -9.58
C LYS A 138 -6.57 -11.59 -8.61
N LEU A 139 -6.95 -11.74 -7.34
CA LEU A 139 -6.17 -12.58 -6.45
C LEU A 139 -6.33 -14.10 -6.80
N THR A 140 -7.10 -14.46 -7.83
CA THR A 140 -7.38 -15.83 -8.25
C THR A 140 -6.31 -16.47 -9.15
N THR A 141 -6.03 -17.73 -8.81
CA THR A 141 -5.22 -18.74 -9.48
C THR A 141 -5.36 -18.80 -11.01
N GLY A 142 -4.25 -18.73 -11.74
CA GLY A 142 -4.22 -19.04 -13.19
C GLY A 142 -3.09 -18.42 -14.01
N MET A 143 -2.19 -17.63 -13.42
CA MET A 143 -1.12 -16.94 -14.16
C MET A 143 0.26 -17.59 -13.96
N PRO A 144 1.18 -17.47 -14.94
CA PRO A 144 2.54 -17.99 -14.86
C PRO A 144 3.27 -17.45 -13.61
N SER A 145 4.14 -18.29 -13.05
CA SER A 145 4.79 -18.20 -11.73
C SER A 145 5.50 -16.88 -11.34
N CYS A 146 5.58 -15.89 -12.24
CA CYS A 146 6.22 -14.59 -12.05
C CYS A 146 5.29 -13.47 -11.53
N MET A 147 3.97 -13.58 -11.65
CA MET A 147 3.02 -12.58 -11.10
C MET A 147 2.24 -13.20 -9.93
N ARG A 148 2.85 -13.21 -8.75
CA ARG A 148 2.18 -13.65 -7.51
C ARG A 148 1.44 -12.49 -6.89
N ASN A 149 0.20 -12.75 -6.50
CA ASN A 149 -0.63 -11.84 -5.74
C ASN A 149 0.02 -11.50 -4.40
N GLN A 150 0.32 -10.21 -4.20
CA GLN A 150 1.20 -9.74 -3.14
C GLN A 150 0.56 -8.62 -2.33
N LEU A 151 0.56 -8.80 -1.02
CA LEU A 151 0.23 -7.77 -0.05
C LEU A 151 1.48 -7.52 0.78
N GLN A 152 1.99 -6.30 0.71
CA GLN A 152 3.07 -5.84 1.55
C GLN A 152 2.50 -4.90 2.61
N ILE A 153 2.73 -5.25 3.86
CA ILE A 153 2.29 -4.48 5.01
C ILE A 153 3.54 -4.03 5.74
N ILE A 154 3.67 -2.72 5.89
CA ILE A 154 4.73 -2.11 6.71
C ILE A 154 4.03 -1.28 7.80
N PRO A 155 3.83 -1.84 9.01
CA PRO A 155 3.34 -1.07 10.14
C PRO A 155 4.23 0.14 10.42
N SER A 156 3.68 1.20 11.00
CA SER A 156 4.48 2.39 11.35
C SER A 156 5.25 2.17 12.65
N PRO A 157 6.51 2.64 12.77
CA PRO A 157 7.25 2.60 14.04
C PRO A 157 6.64 3.50 15.12
N TYR A 158 5.88 4.53 14.73
CA TYR A 158 5.40 5.59 15.63
C TYR A 158 3.94 5.47 16.02
N PHE A 159 3.20 4.55 15.39
CA PHE A 159 1.82 4.28 15.73
C PHE A 159 1.73 2.87 16.29
N LEU A 160 0.94 2.72 17.34
CA LEU A 160 0.49 1.42 17.80
C LEU A 160 -0.39 0.85 16.69
N CYS A 161 0.21 0.23 15.68
CA CYS A 161 -0.58 -0.45 14.67
C CYS A 161 -1.38 -1.53 15.39
N ASN A 162 -2.68 -1.29 15.54
CA ASN A 162 -3.56 -2.25 16.17
C ASN A 162 -3.57 -3.50 15.28
N PHE A 163 -2.94 -4.58 15.77
CA PHE A 163 -2.88 -5.86 15.07
C PHE A 163 -4.27 -6.37 14.69
N PHE A 164 -5.34 -5.93 15.37
CA PHE A 164 -6.73 -6.15 14.97
C PHE A 164 -7.02 -5.72 13.52
N HIS A 165 -6.57 -4.53 13.12
CA HIS A 165 -6.78 -4.04 11.76
C HIS A 165 -5.97 -4.83 10.74
N LEU A 166 -4.76 -5.25 11.12
CA LEU A 166 -3.93 -6.13 10.28
C LEU A 166 -4.57 -7.51 10.10
N VAL A 167 -5.12 -8.09 11.16
CA VAL A 167 -5.86 -9.36 11.07
C VAL A 167 -7.03 -9.20 10.10
N ARG A 168 -7.89 -8.19 10.27
CA ARG A 168 -9.04 -7.98 9.38
C ARG A 168 -8.64 -7.73 7.93
N LEU A 169 -7.53 -7.03 7.70
CA LEU A 169 -6.97 -6.80 6.37
C LEU A 169 -6.53 -8.10 5.72
N VAL A 170 -5.80 -8.94 6.45
CA VAL A 170 -5.35 -10.24 5.96
C VAL A 170 -6.53 -11.18 5.72
N GLU A 171 -7.52 -11.20 6.62
CA GLU A 171 -8.76 -11.98 6.46
C GLU A 171 -9.61 -11.53 5.25
N ALA A 172 -9.59 -10.23 4.91
CA ALA A 172 -10.27 -9.72 3.72
C ALA A 172 -9.58 -10.15 2.40
N CYS A 173 -8.31 -10.51 2.46
CA CYS A 173 -7.50 -10.95 1.32
C CYS A 173 -7.56 -12.48 1.15
N THR A 174 -8.76 -13.02 0.90
CA THR A 174 -9.03 -14.48 0.85
C THR A 174 -8.28 -15.26 -0.22
N LEU A 175 -7.56 -14.58 -1.11
CA LEU A 175 -6.89 -15.17 -2.27
C LEU A 175 -5.40 -14.77 -2.34
N LEU A 176 -4.85 -14.27 -1.24
CA LEU A 176 -3.47 -13.83 -1.16
C LEU A 176 -2.51 -15.01 -1.43
N ASP A 177 -1.52 -14.85 -2.31
CA ASP A 177 -0.49 -15.89 -2.53
C ASP A 177 0.76 -15.65 -1.67
N LYS A 178 1.19 -14.39 -1.54
CA LYS A 178 2.34 -13.97 -0.74
C LYS A 178 1.95 -12.81 0.18
N LEU A 179 2.14 -13.01 1.49
CA LEU A 179 2.04 -11.98 2.51
C LEU A 179 3.45 -11.58 2.94
N MET A 180 3.79 -10.30 2.81
CA MET A 180 5.03 -9.73 3.31
C MET A 180 4.71 -8.77 4.45
N ILE A 181 5.31 -9.01 5.61
CA ILE A 181 5.17 -8.15 6.79
C ILE A 181 6.56 -7.72 7.22
N GLU A 182 6.80 -6.42 7.19
CA GLU A 182 8.04 -5.84 7.69
C GLU A 182 7.75 -5.10 9.00
N PHE A 183 8.20 -5.65 10.12
CA PHE A 183 8.04 -4.96 11.40
C PHE A 183 9.04 -3.82 11.51
N PRO A 184 8.61 -2.56 11.63
CA PRO A 184 9.57 -1.50 11.94
C PRO A 184 10.16 -1.76 13.34
N TYR A 185 11.37 -1.28 13.59
CA TYR A 185 11.99 -1.31 14.92
C TYR A 185 11.12 -0.52 15.92
N MET A 186 10.15 -1.19 16.55
CA MET A 186 9.25 -0.59 17.53
C MET A 186 9.93 -0.48 18.89
N LEU A 187 9.65 0.61 19.60
CA LEU A 187 9.68 0.68 21.05
C LEU A 187 8.41 -0.02 21.53
N ALA A 188 8.54 -1.25 22.04
CA ALA A 188 7.41 -2.06 22.47
C ALA A 188 6.54 -1.31 23.48
N SER A 189 5.24 -1.12 23.17
CA SER A 189 4.23 -1.02 24.21
C SER A 189 3.49 -2.34 24.23
N ASP A 190 3.64 -3.09 25.32
CA ASP A 190 3.02 -4.38 25.54
C ASP A 190 1.51 -4.21 25.80
N ASN A 191 0.72 -4.05 24.73
CA ASN A 191 -0.73 -4.26 24.81
C ASN A 191 -1.02 -5.74 24.60
N GLU A 192 -0.74 -6.57 25.62
CA GLU A 192 -0.96 -8.03 25.61
C GLU A 192 -2.46 -8.37 25.51
N ASP A 193 -3.33 -7.58 26.16
CA ASP A 193 -4.76 -7.87 26.31
C ASP A 193 -5.56 -7.97 24.99
N MET A 194 -5.13 -7.29 23.91
CA MET A 194 -5.91 -7.23 22.66
C MET A 194 -5.67 -8.42 21.72
N LEU A 195 -4.56 -9.14 21.87
CA LEU A 195 -4.23 -10.27 20.99
C LEU A 195 -4.71 -11.61 21.56
N GLU A 196 -4.95 -11.70 22.87
CA GLU A 196 -5.56 -12.88 23.50
C GLU A 196 -6.94 -13.22 22.89
N THR A 197 -7.69 -12.22 22.42
CA THR A 197 -9.00 -12.43 21.79
C THR A 197 -8.92 -13.18 20.45
N TYR A 198 -7.73 -13.26 19.84
CA TYR A 198 -7.50 -13.96 18.58
C TYR A 198 -6.82 -15.32 18.75
N VAL A 199 -6.26 -15.60 19.92
CA VAL A 199 -5.73 -16.92 20.26
C VAL A 199 -6.89 -17.91 20.26
N GLY A 200 -6.92 -18.80 19.25
CA GLY A 200 -7.96 -19.80 19.06
C GLY A 200 -9.04 -19.46 18.03
N ARG A 201 -9.07 -18.23 17.49
CA ARG A 201 -9.95 -17.90 16.36
C ARG A 201 -9.40 -18.54 15.09
N ARG A 202 -10.17 -19.45 14.49
CA ARG A 202 -9.82 -20.10 13.23
C ARG A 202 -10.40 -19.32 12.05
N CYS A 203 -9.53 -18.77 11.22
CA CYS A 203 -9.84 -18.21 9.91
C CYS A 203 -8.99 -18.93 8.86
N GLU A 204 -9.57 -19.33 7.74
CA GLU A 204 -8.79 -19.98 6.69
C GLU A 204 -8.09 -18.90 5.85
N LEU A 205 -6.81 -18.68 6.13
CA LEU A 205 -5.97 -17.81 5.32
C LEU A 205 -5.41 -18.60 4.13
N SER A 206 -5.36 -17.96 2.97
CA SER A 206 -4.85 -18.53 1.73
C SER A 206 -3.36 -18.30 1.38
N PRO A 207 -2.53 -17.51 2.10
CA PRO A 207 -1.17 -17.25 1.67
C PRO A 207 -0.36 -18.54 1.64
N LYS A 208 0.31 -18.75 0.50
CA LYS A 208 1.25 -19.85 0.26
C LYS A 208 2.65 -19.50 0.74
N TYR A 209 2.96 -18.20 0.76
CA TYR A 209 4.23 -17.65 1.18
C TYR A 209 3.99 -16.56 2.23
N LEU A 210 4.67 -16.67 3.36
CA LEU A 210 4.73 -15.66 4.40
C LEU A 210 6.18 -15.24 4.56
N GLU A 211 6.46 -13.96 4.39
CA GLU A 211 7.76 -13.36 4.62
C GLU A 211 7.61 -12.34 5.75
N ILE A 212 8.36 -12.57 6.83
CA ILE A 212 8.39 -11.66 7.97
C ILE A 212 9.82 -11.16 8.10
N SER A 213 9.99 -9.84 8.04
CA SER A 213 11.28 -9.17 8.18
C SER A 213 11.27 -8.20 9.35
N SER A 214 12.47 -7.82 9.80
CA SER A 214 12.68 -6.79 10.83
C SER A 214 11.99 -7.09 12.18
N TYR A 215 11.79 -8.39 12.48
CA TYR A 215 11.20 -8.88 13.72
C TYR A 215 12.06 -8.52 14.94
N SER A 216 11.49 -7.82 15.92
CA SER A 216 12.20 -7.36 17.12
C SER A 216 11.98 -8.25 18.35
N GLY A 217 11.08 -9.24 18.27
CA GLY A 217 10.80 -10.15 19.38
C GLY A 217 9.75 -9.67 20.37
N ALA A 218 9.05 -8.58 20.09
CA ALA A 218 7.96 -8.11 20.96
C ALA A 218 6.82 -9.16 21.04
N THR A 219 6.20 -9.30 22.22
CA THR A 219 5.12 -10.29 22.47
C THR A 219 4.00 -10.15 21.45
N SER A 220 3.59 -8.92 21.13
CA SER A 220 2.54 -8.66 20.15
C SER A 220 2.89 -9.11 18.73
N GLN A 221 4.14 -8.92 18.30
CA GLN A 221 4.64 -9.45 17.02
C GLN A 221 4.64 -10.97 17.00
N LEU A 222 5.05 -11.61 18.11
CA LEU A 222 5.03 -13.07 18.25
C LEU A 222 3.61 -13.61 18.11
N VAL A 223 2.66 -13.06 18.86
CA VAL A 223 1.27 -13.55 18.86
C VAL A 223 0.63 -13.33 17.48
N PHE A 224 0.84 -12.20 16.84
CA PHE A 224 0.34 -11.98 15.48
C PHE A 224 0.98 -12.94 14.47
N THR A 225 2.29 -13.19 14.58
CA THR A 225 2.99 -14.15 13.73
C THR A 225 2.44 -15.56 13.91
N LEU A 226 2.22 -16.00 15.15
CA LEU A 226 1.60 -17.28 15.46
C LEU A 226 0.18 -17.37 14.90
N TYR A 227 -0.64 -16.31 15.05
CA TYR A 227 -1.96 -16.24 14.44
C TYR A 227 -1.88 -16.47 12.92
N LEU A 228 -0.96 -15.84 12.21
CA LEU A 228 -0.80 -16.03 10.76
C LEU A 228 -0.40 -17.47 10.41
N ILE A 229 0.56 -18.04 11.14
CA ILE A 229 1.05 -19.40 10.92
C ILE A 229 -0.06 -20.43 11.17
N ASP A 230 -0.79 -20.30 12.26
CA ASP A 230 -1.86 -21.23 12.67
C ASP A 230 -3.04 -21.21 11.70
N ASN A 231 -3.29 -20.07 11.05
CA ASN A 231 -4.44 -19.86 10.18
C ASN A 231 -4.12 -20.03 8.68
N ALA A 232 -2.85 -19.93 8.27
CA ALA A 232 -2.44 -20.08 6.87
C ALA A 232 -2.08 -21.53 6.52
N ARG A 233 -3.11 -22.36 6.35
CA ARG A 233 -2.99 -23.81 6.08
C ARG A 233 -2.23 -24.17 4.80
N SER A 234 -2.15 -23.24 3.86
CA SER A 234 -1.47 -23.43 2.56
C SER A 234 0.01 -23.03 2.58
N LEU A 235 0.55 -22.59 3.74
CA LEU A 235 1.94 -22.18 3.84
C LEU A 235 2.89 -23.31 3.47
N LYS A 236 3.76 -23.03 2.51
CA LYS A 236 4.86 -23.93 2.16
C LYS A 236 6.08 -23.54 2.97
N LYS A 237 6.72 -24.53 3.61
CA LYS A 237 8.02 -24.32 4.26
C LYS A 237 9.01 -23.82 3.21
N ALA A 238 9.65 -22.68 3.46
CA ALA A 238 10.73 -22.21 2.61
C ALA A 238 11.88 -23.23 2.68
N THR A 239 12.15 -23.92 1.57
CA THR A 239 13.37 -24.70 1.41
C THR A 239 14.50 -23.70 1.19
N GLY A 240 15.25 -23.39 2.24
CA GLY A 240 16.43 -22.53 2.12
C GLY A 240 17.39 -23.15 1.11
N GLY A 241 17.59 -22.49 -0.01
CA GLY A 241 18.74 -22.74 -0.88
C GLY A 241 19.94 -22.10 -0.21
N SER A 242 20.73 -22.94 0.47
CA SER A 242 22.08 -22.63 0.94
C SER A 242 23.03 -22.43 -0.22
#